data_AF-A0A938UCI5-F1
#
_entry.id   AF-A0A938UCI5-F1
#
_cell.length_a   1.000
_cell.length_b   1.000
_cell.length_c   1.000
_cell.angle_alpha   90.00
_cell.angle_beta   90.00
_cell.angle_gamma   90.00
#
_symmetry.space_group_name_H-M   'P 1'
#
loop_
_entity.id
_entity.type
_entity.pdbx_description
1 polymer ?
#
loop_
_entity_poly.entity_id
_entity_poly.type
_entity_poly.pdbx_seq_one_letter_code
_entity_poly.pdbx_strand_id
1 'polypeptide(L)'
;MEDPALNLIGYQVNFDFLEEGLLLFNHSCGTTLAVMAGAFKNLYDGPIFSERLTNTDECPQYCLRQEELRPCPAKCGCAYVREIIQIINNWTKDNISR
;
A
#
# COMPACT_ATOMS: atom_id res chain seq x y z
N MET A 1 8.66 3.85 10.58
CA MET A 1 7.54 2.97 11.00
C MET A 1 8.04 2.07 12.11
N GLU A 2 8.27 2.62 13.30
CA GLU A 2 8.95 1.89 14.38
C GLU A 2 7.99 1.36 15.44
N ASP A 3 6.75 1.86 15.46
CA ASP A 3 5.74 1.42 16.42
C ASP A 3 5.18 0.02 16.04
N PRO A 4 5.49 -1.03 16.82
CA PRO A 4 5.06 -2.40 16.54
C PRO A 4 3.54 -2.57 16.66
N ALA A 5 2.84 -1.66 17.33
CA ALA A 5 1.40 -1.74 17.51
C ALA A 5 0.61 -1.21 16.29
N LEU A 6 1.28 -0.64 15.29
CA LEU A 6 0.65 -0.27 14.01
C LEU A 6 0.61 -1.45 13.06
N ASN A 7 -0.57 -1.73 12.50
CA ASN A 7 -0.77 -2.71 11.44
C ASN A 7 -1.41 -2.07 10.21
N LEU A 8 -0.86 -2.29 9.03
CA LEU A 8 -1.48 -1.88 7.77
C LEU A 8 -2.64 -2.82 7.47
N ILE A 9 -3.85 -2.29 7.33
CA ILE A 9 -5.08 -3.06 7.16
C ILE A 9 -5.74 -2.85 5.80
N GLY A 10 -5.34 -1.83 5.06
CA GLY A 10 -5.97 -1.54 3.79
C GLY A 10 -5.33 -0.43 2.99
N TYR A 11 -5.75 -0.33 1.73
CA TYR A 11 -5.42 0.76 0.82
C TYR A 11 -6.67 1.21 0.06
N GLN A 12 -7.04 2.48 0.24
CA GLN A 12 -8.06 3.13 -0.56
C GLN A 12 -7.39 3.84 -1.74
N VAL A 13 -7.53 3.26 -2.93
CA VAL A 13 -6.92 3.79 -4.14
C VAL A 13 -7.57 5.12 -4.58
N ASN A 14 -6.73 6.10 -4.92
CA ASN A 14 -7.11 7.19 -5.80
C ASN A 14 -6.57 6.84 -7.19
N PHE A 15 -7.48 6.55 -8.10
CA PHE A 15 -7.12 6.07 -9.42
C PHE A 15 -6.40 7.14 -10.26
N ASP A 16 -6.79 8.39 -10.12
CA ASP A 16 -6.24 9.49 -10.90
C ASP A 16 -4.86 9.90 -10.38
N PHE A 17 -4.68 9.87 -9.06
CA PHE A 17 -3.43 10.22 -8.38
C PHE A 17 -3.09 9.16 -7.35
N LEU A 18 -2.32 8.14 -7.75
CA LEU A 18 -2.01 6.98 -6.89
C LEU A 18 -1.35 7.36 -5.55
N GLU A 19 -0.54 8.42 -5.55
CA GLU A 19 0.12 8.98 -4.36
C GLU A 19 -0.87 9.61 -3.36
N GLU A 20 -2.04 10.04 -3.80
CA GLU A 20 -3.10 10.59 -2.94
C GLU A 20 -4.00 9.49 -2.35
N GLY A 21 -3.84 8.23 -2.77
CA GLY A 21 -4.54 7.11 -2.16
C GLY A 21 -4.14 6.93 -0.68
N LEU A 22 -5.03 6.37 0.13
CA LEU A 22 -4.86 6.29 1.58
C LEU A 22 -4.46 4.88 2.02
N LEU A 23 -3.29 4.76 2.62
CA LEU A 23 -2.89 3.59 3.40
C LEU A 23 -3.51 3.68 4.79
N LEU A 24 -4.22 2.63 5.19
CA LEU A 24 -4.99 2.58 6.42
C LEU A 24 -4.28 1.72 7.45
N PHE A 25 -3.98 2.29 8.60
CA PHE A 25 -3.30 1.62 9.70
C PHE A 25 -4.20 1.57 10.92
N ASN A 26 -4.35 0.40 11.53
CA ASN A 26 -4.92 0.29 12.86
C ASN A 26 -3.81 0.26 13.89
N HIS A 27 -4.02 0.99 15.00
CA HIS A 27 -3.18 0.90 16.19
C HIS A 27 -3.90 0.09 17.27
N SER A 28 -3.16 -0.62 18.13
CA SER A 28 -3.72 -1.43 19.22
C SER A 28 -4.56 -0.63 20.24
N CYS A 29 -4.43 0.70 20.27
CA CYS A 29 -5.28 1.58 21.08
C CYS A 29 -6.70 1.78 20.52
N GLY A 30 -7.02 1.21 19.35
CA GLY A 30 -8.34 1.28 18.72
C GLY A 30 -8.52 2.43 17.72
N THR A 31 -7.46 3.22 17.46
CA THR A 31 -7.49 4.28 16.44
C THR A 31 -7.13 3.74 15.05
N THR A 32 -7.72 4.33 14.02
CA THR A 32 -7.30 4.18 12.62
C THR A 32 -6.62 5.46 12.13
N LEU A 33 -5.46 5.30 11.50
CA LEU A 33 -4.72 6.36 10.82
C LEU A 33 -4.83 6.15 9.31
N ALA A 34 -5.10 7.22 8.58
CA ALA A 34 -5.03 7.24 7.12
C ALA A 34 -3.86 8.12 6.70
N VAL A 35 -2.94 7.57 5.93
CA VAL A 35 -1.75 8.28 5.43
C VAL A 35 -1.71 8.17 3.92
N MET A 36 -1.43 9.27 3.23
CA MET A 36 -1.27 9.26 1.77
C MET A 36 -0.13 8.32 1.36
N ALA A 37 -0.33 7.52 0.32
CA ALA A 37 0.66 6.59 -0.22
C ALA A 37 1.94 7.32 -0.67
N GLY A 38 1.81 8.55 -1.17
CA GLY A 38 2.92 9.40 -1.59
C GLY A 38 3.89 9.76 -0.45
N ALA A 39 3.45 9.67 0.81
CA ALA A 39 4.34 9.84 1.96
C ALA A 39 5.42 8.74 2.05
N PHE A 40 5.23 7.64 1.33
CA PHE A 40 6.12 6.47 1.29
C PHE A 40 6.81 6.27 -0.05
N LYS A 41 6.69 7.21 -1.00
CA LYS A 41 7.25 7.06 -2.36
C LYS A 41 8.75 6.81 -2.38
N ASN A 42 9.46 7.39 -1.42
CA ASN A 42 10.90 7.26 -1.25
C ASN A 42 11.34 5.87 -0.75
N LEU A 43 10.40 4.99 -0.41
CA LEU A 43 10.70 3.59 -0.09
C LEU A 43 10.86 2.74 -1.36
N TYR A 44 10.39 3.21 -2.51
CA TYR A 44 10.32 2.43 -3.73
C TYR A 44 11.18 3.02 -4.85
N ASP A 45 12.18 2.24 -5.29
CA ASP A 45 13.09 2.59 -6.39
C ASP A 45 12.79 1.81 -7.70
N GLY A 46 11.67 1.08 -7.75
CA GLY A 46 11.31 0.24 -8.90
C GLY A 46 10.56 0.99 -10.02
N PRO A 47 10.13 0.27 -11.07
CA PRO A 47 9.42 0.88 -12.20
C PRO A 47 8.01 1.34 -11.83
N ILE A 48 7.65 2.54 -12.25
CA ILE A 48 6.26 3.02 -12.25
C ILE A 48 5.71 2.90 -13.67
N PHE A 49 4.80 1.96 -13.88
CA PHE A 49 4.11 1.80 -15.16
C PHE A 49 3.05 2.90 -15.31
N SER A 50 2.97 3.54 -16.47
CA SER A 50 1.96 4.58 -16.74
C SER A 50 0.58 4.01 -17.07
N GLU A 51 0.53 2.76 -17.55
CA GLU A 51 -0.71 2.14 -18.04
C GLU A 51 -1.55 1.53 -16.92
N ARG A 52 -2.87 1.65 -17.06
CA ARG A 52 -3.84 0.96 -16.20
C ARG A 52 -4.50 -0.17 -16.98
N LEU A 53 -4.31 -1.40 -16.50
CA LEU A 53 -4.85 -2.60 -17.14
C LEU A 53 -6.25 -2.99 -16.61
N THR A 54 -6.97 -2.08 -15.95
CA THR A 54 -8.32 -2.37 -15.44
C THR A 54 -9.24 -2.84 -16.58
N ASN A 55 -10.04 -3.87 -16.33
CA ASN A 55 -10.93 -4.54 -17.30
C ASN A 55 -10.24 -5.38 -18.38
N THR A 56 -8.93 -5.62 -18.31
CA THR A 56 -8.27 -6.63 -19.15
C THR A 56 -8.18 -7.98 -18.42
N ASP A 57 -7.95 -9.05 -19.18
CA ASP A 57 -7.76 -10.40 -18.63
C ASP A 57 -6.51 -10.53 -17.75
N GLU A 58 -5.55 -9.61 -17.90
CA GLU A 58 -4.31 -9.56 -17.12
C GLU A 58 -4.51 -8.93 -15.72
N CYS A 59 -5.62 -8.23 -15.49
CA CYS A 59 -5.84 -7.47 -14.26
C CYS A 59 -6.71 -8.24 -13.26
N PRO A 60 -6.17 -8.65 -12.10
CA PRO A 60 -6.94 -9.36 -11.08
C PRO A 60 -7.81 -8.43 -10.23
N GLN A 61 -7.83 -7.13 -10.53
CA GLN A 61 -8.66 -6.11 -9.88
C GLN A 61 -8.43 -5.94 -8.36
N TYR A 62 -7.25 -6.31 -7.86
CA TYR A 62 -6.93 -6.18 -6.44
C TYR A 62 -7.11 -4.76 -5.93
N CYS A 63 -6.79 -3.72 -6.72
CA CYS A 63 -6.98 -2.31 -6.33
C CYS A 63 -8.43 -1.92 -6.03
N LEU A 64 -9.43 -2.69 -6.45
CA LEU A 64 -10.84 -2.45 -6.12
C LEU A 64 -11.23 -2.97 -4.72
N ARG A 65 -10.35 -3.72 -4.05
CA ARG A 65 -10.60 -4.32 -2.74
C ARG A 65 -9.61 -3.73 -1.74
N GLN A 66 -10.14 -2.96 -0.80
CA GLN A 66 -9.32 -2.22 0.18
C GLN A 66 -8.42 -3.14 1.02
N GLU A 67 -8.94 -4.29 1.46
CA GLU A 67 -8.26 -5.25 2.34
C GLU A 67 -7.40 -6.27 1.59
N GLU A 68 -7.52 -6.35 0.26
CA GLU A 68 -6.61 -7.13 -0.55
C GLU A 68 -5.30 -6.37 -0.61
N LEU A 69 -4.22 -6.92 -0.04
CA LEU A 69 -2.92 -6.26 0.09
C LEU A 69 -1.78 -7.01 -0.63
N ARG A 70 -2.08 -8.09 -1.36
CA ARG A 70 -1.07 -8.83 -2.12
C ARG A 70 -0.45 -8.00 -3.25
N PRO A 71 0.78 -8.32 -3.70
CA PRO A 71 1.38 -7.65 -4.85
C PRO A 71 0.51 -7.84 -6.11
N CYS A 72 0.57 -6.85 -7.01
CA CYS A 72 -0.10 -6.96 -8.30
C CYS A 72 0.81 -7.73 -9.27
N PRO A 73 0.36 -8.84 -9.88
CA PRO A 73 1.17 -9.59 -10.85
C PRO A 73 1.31 -8.89 -12.21
N ALA A 74 0.46 -7.89 -12.49
CA ALA A 74 0.41 -7.20 -13.76
C ALA A 74 1.32 -5.97 -13.79
N LYS A 75 1.92 -5.66 -14.95
CA LYS A 75 2.69 -4.44 -15.20
C LYS A 75 1.79 -3.20 -15.36
N CYS A 76 1.05 -2.91 -14.29
CA CYS A 76 0.04 -1.85 -14.20
C CYS A 76 0.54 -0.76 -13.26
N GLY A 77 0.15 0.51 -13.48
CA GLY A 77 0.55 1.61 -12.61
C GLY A 77 0.13 1.43 -11.15
N CYS A 78 -0.97 0.72 -10.89
CA CYS A 78 -1.38 0.36 -9.53
C CYS A 78 -0.40 -0.59 -8.82
N ALA A 79 0.49 -1.28 -9.55
CA ALA A 79 1.50 -2.16 -8.95
C ALA A 79 2.50 -1.39 -8.09
N TYR A 80 2.79 -0.13 -8.43
CA TYR A 80 3.67 0.75 -7.67
C TYR A 80 3.30 0.82 -6.17
N VAL A 81 2.06 1.19 -5.86
CA VAL A 81 1.62 1.30 -4.45
C VAL A 81 1.55 -0.07 -3.79
N ARG A 82 1.32 -1.14 -4.56
CA ARG A 82 1.31 -2.51 -4.06
C ARG A 82 2.69 -2.98 -3.60
N GLU A 83 3.75 -2.53 -4.26
CA GLU A 83 5.13 -2.77 -3.81
C GLU A 83 5.46 -1.98 -2.55
N ILE A 84 5.04 -0.71 -2.46
CA ILE A 84 5.15 0.07 -1.20
C ILE A 84 4.47 -0.67 -0.05
N ILE A 85 3.28 -1.22 -0.26
CA ILE A 85 2.56 -2.04 0.74
C ILE A 85 3.41 -3.24 1.18
N GLN A 86 4.11 -3.92 0.26
CA GLN A 86 4.99 -5.04 0.63
C GLN A 86 6.17 -4.58 1.47
N ILE A 87 6.80 -3.46 1.11
CA ILE A 87 7.94 -2.91 1.86
C ILE A 87 7.49 -2.55 3.28
N ILE A 88 6.33 -1.91 3.42
CA ILE A 88 5.73 -1.56 4.70
C ILE A 88 5.42 -2.80 5.55
N ASN A 89 4.81 -3.83 4.96
CA ASN A 89 4.45 -5.06 5.67
C ASN A 89 5.67 -5.85 6.14
N ASN A 90 6.77 -5.77 5.40
CA ASN A 90 8.03 -6.45 5.73
C ASN A 90 9.01 -5.57 6.52
N TRP A 91 8.61 -4.35 6.89
CA TRP A 91 9.46 -3.44 7.65
C TRP A 91 9.67 -3.96 9.08
N THR A 92 10.93 -4.17 9.47
CA THR A 92 11.28 -4.59 10.83
C THR A 92 10.90 -3.50 11.83
N LYS A 93 10.05 -3.87 12.80
CA LYS A 93 9.66 -3.01 13.92
C LYS A 93 10.30 -3.58 15.16
N ASP A 94 11.31 -2.91 15.68
CA ASP A 94 11.94 -3.36 16.92
C ASP A 94 10.95 -3.17 18.07
N ASN A 95 10.65 -4.26 18.78
CA ASN A 95 9.97 -4.18 20.05
C ASN A 95 10.94 -3.55 21.06
N ILE A 96 10.93 -2.22 21.16
CA ILE A 96 11.55 -1.54 22.30
C ILE A 96 10.71 -1.93 23.51
N SER A 97 11.12 -3.02 24.15
CA SER A 97 10.63 -3.42 25.46
C SER A 97 10.99 -2.29 26.41
N ARG A 98 10.00 -1.47 26.79
CA ARG A 98 10.14 -0.50 27.87
C ARG A 98 10.05 -1.20 29.22
#